data_AF-A0A9D2PQF7-F1
#
_entry.id   AF-A0A9D2PQF7-F1
#
_cell.length_a   1.000
_cell.length_b   1.000
_cell.length_c   1.000
_cell.angle_alpha   90.00
_cell.angle_beta   90.00
_cell.angle_gamma   90.00
#
_symmetry.space_group_name_H-M   'P 1'
#
loop_
_entity.id
_entity.type
_entity.pdbx_description
1 polymer ?
#
loop_
_entity_poly.entity_id
_entity_poly.type
_entity_poly.pdbx_seq_one_letter_code
_entity_poly.pdbx_strand_id
1 'polypeptide(L)' 'MSQQTEVINMCAALDRLKQEGVQEGLEQGKLILIMNMLKKGMEVKDILYFAGVSEEEVEEAKKLLE' A
#
# COMPACT_ATOMS: atom_id res chain seq x y z
N MET A 1 -32.31 -11.12 15.91
CA MET A 1 -31.78 -9.84 15.39
C MET A 1 -32.78 -9.30 14.40
N SER A 2 -32.93 -7.98 14.27
CA SER A 2 -33.86 -7.44 13.26
C SER A 2 -33.20 -7.50 11.88
N GLN A 3 -33.99 -7.72 10.82
CA GLN A 3 -33.47 -7.73 9.44
C GLN A 3 -32.75 -6.41 9.09
N GLN A 4 -33.18 -5.29 9.68
CA GLN A 4 -32.52 -3.99 9.53
C GLN A 4 -31.13 -3.95 10.16
N THR A 5 -30.93 -4.60 11.31
CA THR A 5 -29.62 -4.68 11.98
C THR A 5 -28.60 -5.47 11.16
N GLU A 6 -29.05 -6.55 10.52
CA GLU A 6 -28.17 -7.39 9.67
C GLU A 6 -27.71 -6.63 8.43
N VAL A 7 -28.61 -5.87 7.78
CA VAL A 7 -28.27 -5.05 6.61
C VAL A 7 -27.25 -3.96 6.98
N ILE A 8 -27.44 -3.27 8.10
CA ILE A 8 -26.50 -2.23 8.57
C ILE A 8 -25.11 -2.82 8.83
N ASN A 9 -25.04 -3.97 9.49
CA ASN A 9 -23.78 -4.64 9.80
C ASN A 9 -23.05 -5.10 8.52
N MET A 10 -23.80 -5.63 7.55
CA MET A 10 -23.23 -6.04 6.25
C MET A 10 -22.67 -4.84 5.48
N CYS A 11 -23.42 -3.73 5.38
CA CYS A 11 -22.95 -2.53 4.70
C CYS A 11 -21.66 -1.98 5.35
N ALA A 12 -21.63 -1.91 6.68
CA ALA A 12 -20.44 -1.48 7.41
C ALA A 12 -19.24 -2.41 7.17
N ALA A 13 -19.47 -3.73 7.09
CA ALA A 13 -18.42 -4.69 6.77
C ALA A 13 -17.88 -4.48 5.34
N LEU A 14 -18.76 -4.27 4.36
CA LEU A 14 -18.35 -4.02 2.97
C LEU A 14 -17.56 -2.72 2.81
N ASP A 15 -17.96 -1.65 3.51
CA ASP A 15 -17.23 -0.38 3.49
C ASP A 15 -15.81 -0.52 4.07
N ARG A 16 -15.66 -1.28 5.16
CA ARG A 16 -14.34 -1.60 5.72
C ARG A 16 -13.50 -2.42 4.75
N LEU A 17 -14.08 -3.48 4.17
CA LEU A 17 -13.40 -4.34 3.21
C LEU A 17 -12.89 -3.55 1.99
N LYS A 18 -13.70 -2.59 1.52
CA LYS A 18 -13.29 -1.66 0.46
C LYS A 18 -12.15 -0.75 0.89
N GLN A 19 -12.20 -0.17 2.09
CA GLN A 19 -11.15 0.70 2.60
C GLN A 19 -9.83 -0.05 2.80
N GLU A 20 -9.89 -1.25 3.37
CA GLU A 20 -8.74 -2.15 3.55
C GLU A 20 -8.12 -2.50 2.18
N GLY A 21 -8.92 -2.92 1.21
CA GLY A 21 -8.41 -3.24 -0.13
C GLY A 21 -7.78 -2.05 -0.86
N VAL A 22 -8.31 -0.83 -0.68
CA VAL A 22 -7.70 0.39 -1.23
C VAL A 22 -6.36 0.68 -0.56
N GLN A 23 -6.28 0.54 0.77
CA GLN A 23 -5.06 0.76 1.52
C GLN A 23 -3.97 -0.25 1.15
N GLU A 24 -4.32 -1.55 1.09
CA GLU A 24 -3.41 -2.61 0.66
C GLU A 24 -2.90 -2.37 -0.77
N GLY A 25 -3.79 -1.96 -1.69
CA GLY A 25 -3.41 -1.66 -3.07
C GLY A 25 -2.45 -0.46 -3.17
N LEU A 26 -2.62 0.56 -2.33
CA LEU A 26 -1.72 1.71 -2.29
C LEU A 26 -0.35 1.33 -1.74
N GLU A 27 -0.29 0.52 -0.69
CA GLU A 27 0.96 0.00 -0.11
C GLU A 27 1.72 -0.86 -1.12
N GLN A 28 1.04 -1.82 -1.76
CA GLN A 28 1.64 -2.65 -2.82
C GLN A 28 2.12 -1.82 -4.00
N GLY A 29 1.32 -0.84 -4.46
CA GLY A 29 1.69 0.04 -5.56
C GLY A 29 2.94 0.85 -5.26
N LYS A 30 3.08 1.33 -4.02
CA LYS A 30 4.25 2.07 -3.55
C LYS A 30 5.51 1.20 -3.55
N LEU A 31 5.44 -0.03 -3.01
CA LEU A 31 6.56 -0.97 -3.02
C LEU A 31 7.00 -1.30 -4.44
N ILE A 32 6.06 -1.58 -5.35
CA ILE A 32 6.36 -1.86 -6.76
C ILE A 32 7.06 -0.67 -7.43
N LEU A 33 6.61 0.55 -7.15
CA LEU A 33 7.23 1.78 -7.67
C LEU A 33 8.70 1.88 -7.22
N ILE A 34 8.95 1.74 -5.92
CA ILE A 34 10.31 1.81 -5.34
C ILE A 34 11.19 0.72 -5.95
N MET A 35 10.72 -0.52 -6.00
CA MET A 35 11.46 -1.64 -6.60
C MET A 35 11.84 -1.37 -8.05
N ASN A 36 10.93 -0.79 -8.83
CA ASN A 36 11.19 -0.43 -10.23
C ASN A 36 12.22 0.70 -10.36
N MET A 37 12.19 1.69 -9.47
CA MET A 37 13.19 2.76 -9.43
C MET A 37 14.57 2.21 -9.07
N LEU A 38 14.66 1.35 -8.06
CA LEU A 38 15.89 0.66 -7.66
C LEU A 38 16.47 -0.19 -8.80
N LYS A 39 15.64 -1.01 -9.46
CA LYS A 39 16.04 -1.82 -10.63
C LYS A 39 16.58 -0.99 -11.79
N LYS A 40 16.15 0.27 -11.92
CA LYS A 40 16.65 1.21 -12.92
C LYS A 40 17.91 1.98 -12.48
N GLY A 41 18.45 1.66 -11.30
CA GLY A 41 19.67 2.27 -10.78
C GLY A 41 19.47 3.67 -10.22
N MET A 42 18.24 4.05 -9.86
CA MET A 42 17.99 5.33 -9.20
C MET A 42 18.60 5.34 -7.79
N GLU A 43 19.27 6.44 -7.42
CA GLU A 43 19.84 6.58 -6.08
C GLU A 43 18.74 6.70 -5.03
N VAL A 44 18.97 6.14 -3.84
CA VAL A 44 18.01 6.16 -2.72
C VAL A 44 17.54 7.58 -2.40
N LYS A 45 18.45 8.56 -2.38
CA LYS A 45 18.11 9.96 -2.11
C LYS A 45 17.06 10.53 -3.09
N ASP A 46 17.15 10.14 -4.36
CA ASP A 46 16.26 10.60 -5.41
C ASP A 46 14.91 9.90 -5.29
N ILE A 47 14.90 8.62 -4.91
CA ILE A 47 13.67 7.86 -4.63
C ILE A 47 12.90 8.51 -3.47
N LEU A 48 13.57 8.81 -2.35
CA LEU A 48 12.95 9.48 -1.20
C LEU A 48 12.34 10.83 -1.62
N TYR A 49 13.08 11.62 -2.40
CA TYR A 49 12.65 12.94 -2.86
C TYR A 49 11.47 12.89 -3.84
N PHE A 50 11.56 12.07 -4.89
CA PHE A 50 10.56 12.06 -5.97
C PHE A 50 9.33 11.21 -5.63
N ALA A 51 9.48 10.10 -4.92
CA ALA A 51 8.37 9.24 -4.56
C ALA A 51 7.70 9.64 -3.23
N GLY A 52 8.35 10.50 -2.43
CA GLY A 52 7.81 10.95 -1.14
C GLY A 52 7.68 9.80 -0.13
N VAL A 53 8.65 8.88 -0.15
CA VAL A 53 8.67 7.66 0.68
C VAL A 53 9.75 7.76 1.75
N SER A 54 9.66 6.92 2.78
CA SER A 54 10.66 6.84 3.85
C SER A 54 11.83 5.92 3.50
N GLU A 55 12.94 6.04 4.24
CA GLU A 55 14.08 5.11 4.11
C GLU A 55 13.68 3.67 4.45
N GLU A 56 12.78 3.49 5.42
CA GLU A 56 12.25 2.19 5.82
C GLU A 56 11.51 1.51 4.67
N GLU A 57 10.63 2.24 3.97
CA GLU A 57 9.90 1.72 2.79
C GLU A 57 10.86 1.33 1.65
N VAL A 58 11.96 2.07 1.49
CA VAL A 58 13.00 1.72 0.51
C VAL A 58 13.76 0.46 0.91
N GLU A 59 14.04 0.29 2.20
CA GLU A 59 14.74 -0.89 2.71
C GLU A 59 13.86 -2.14 2.65
N GLU A 60 12.56 -2.03 2.93
CA GLU A 60 11.59 -3.11 2.71
C GLU A 60 11.54 -3.54 1.25
N ALA A 61 11.46 -2.58 0.33
CA ALA A 61 11.45 -2.86 -1.11
C ALA A 61 12.75 -3.56 -1.57
N LYS A 62 13.91 -3.20 -1.02
CA LYS A 62 15.19 -3.87 -1.32
C LYS A 62 15.20 -5.33 -0.89
N LYS A 63 14.68 -5.65 0.31
CA LYS A 63 14.59 -7.05 0.80
C LYS A 63 13.76 -7.96 -0.12
N LEU A 64 12.82 -7.38 -0.87
CA LEU A 64 12.00 -8.10 -1.86
C LEU A 64 12.68 -8.27 -3.23
N LEU A 65 13.85 -7.64 -3.43
CA LEU A 65 14.67 -7.76 -4.65
C LEU A 65 15.82 -8.75 -4.52
N GLU A 66 16.18 -9.12 -3.28
CA GLU A 66 17.15 -10.17 -2.95
C GLU A 66 16.57 -11.57 -3.24
#